data_AF-A0A1J0RBI6-F1
#
_entry.id   AF-A0A1J0RBI6-F1
#
_cell.length_a   1.000
_cell.length_b   1.000
_cell.length_c   1.000
_cell.angle_alpha   90.00
_cell.angle_beta   90.00
_cell.angle_gamma   90.00
#
_symmetry.space_group_name_H-M   'P 1'
#
loop_
_entity.id
_entity.type
_entity.pdbx_description
1 polymer ?
#
loop_
_entity_poly.entity_id
_entity_poly.type
_entity_poly.pdbx_seq_one_letter_code
_entity_poly.pdbx_strand_id
1 'polypeptide(L)'
;MWDNWSEAIKSLEDTPGKPKATEKHYSRLSAAQLQAAKAELAIIADTAVELATIARTAEPASRLIKSTNIAAEMKKLFLDDAAATLTSVTNDQLFGTSASSISSRDNACTTTAPNGKVKTLLAAMSCLCQGETSGEADDICFKGQTAANVWENGGAPNAAAAKEIAGKCTTDDHKQKTTYRTIQRTLNNVARLVTTKAGSTYLGAFQNNCNGQQANSRCIKWANKKPHEIFTDPETPWLKDVQDLAEALEAREKHNNLINERSKQLAVLAARARALENPGSFATAILQTAQEAASSQGKAEQNKADTCGSHTANSTCKKKNCKWEGENETKGTCKPKGGEKQTKTAGAQGAETEGKDDKTNTNTTASNSVVIHKAPLLLAVFVSIINFLKISAQF
;
A
#
# COMPACT_ATOMS: atom_id res chain seq x y z
N MET A 1 -3.38 6.81 26.24
CA MET A 1 -3.83 8.21 25.97
C MET A 1 -3.00 9.22 26.76
N TRP A 2 -2.74 9.00 28.05
CA TRP A 2 -1.85 9.83 28.87
C TRP A 2 -0.44 10.01 28.29
N ASP A 3 0.18 8.95 27.77
CA ASP A 3 1.54 9.03 27.20
C ASP A 3 1.59 9.96 25.98
N ASN A 4 0.60 9.84 25.09
CA ASN A 4 0.44 10.71 23.92
C ASN A 4 0.27 12.19 24.31
N TRP A 5 -0.45 12.45 25.40
CA TRP A 5 -0.66 13.79 25.95
C TRP A 5 0.63 14.36 26.54
N SER A 6 1.34 13.56 27.34
CA SER A 6 2.60 13.96 27.96
C SER A 6 3.65 14.31 26.90
N GLU A 7 3.76 13.51 25.84
CA GLU A 7 4.71 13.73 24.76
C GLU A 7 4.37 14.98 23.93
N ALA A 8 3.08 15.21 23.66
CA ALA A 8 2.64 16.38 22.93
C ALA A 8 2.86 17.68 23.71
N ILE A 9 2.56 17.70 25.01
CA ILE A 9 2.82 18.87 25.87
C ILE A 9 4.32 19.18 25.91
N LYS A 10 5.18 18.16 26.11
CA LYS A 10 6.64 18.32 26.07
C LYS A 10 7.11 18.91 24.73
N SER A 11 6.47 18.54 23.62
CA SER A 11 6.83 19.07 22.29
C SER A 11 6.52 20.56 22.12
N LEU A 12 5.64 21.12 22.96
CA LEU A 12 5.22 22.53 22.93
C LEU A 12 5.93 23.41 23.95
N GLU A 13 6.82 22.84 24.75
CA GLU A 13 7.54 23.53 25.80
C GLU A 13 9.01 23.73 25.41
N ASP A 14 9.58 24.89 25.75
CA ASP A 14 11.04 25.12 25.69
C ASP A 14 11.75 24.42 26.87
N THR A 15 11.08 24.42 28.02
CA THR A 15 11.45 23.74 29.26
C THR A 15 10.16 23.33 29.97
N PRO A 16 10.16 22.27 30.82
CA PRO A 16 8.95 21.82 31.50
C PRO A 16 8.14 22.96 32.12
N GLY A 17 6.87 23.10 31.73
CA GLY A 17 5.96 24.16 32.19
C GLY A 17 6.15 25.54 31.54
N LYS A 18 7.04 25.69 30.54
CA LYS A 18 7.23 26.93 29.78
C LYS A 18 6.93 26.71 28.30
N PRO A 19 5.79 27.19 27.78
CA PRO A 19 5.44 27.02 26.38
C PRO A 19 6.37 27.81 25.45
N LYS A 20 6.60 27.27 24.26
CA LYS A 20 7.37 27.88 23.18
C LYS A 20 6.73 29.19 22.74
N ALA A 21 7.49 30.29 22.80
CA ALA A 21 6.99 31.61 22.40
C ALA A 21 6.60 31.72 20.91
N THR A 22 7.11 30.81 20.08
CA THR A 22 6.83 30.72 18.64
C THR A 22 5.52 30.01 18.31
N GLU A 23 4.98 29.22 19.24
CA GLU A 23 3.77 28.43 19.02
C GLU A 23 2.53 29.28 19.33
N LYS A 24 1.93 29.87 18.28
CA LYS A 24 0.76 30.76 18.38
C LYS A 24 -0.49 30.20 17.69
N HIS A 25 -0.60 28.89 17.61
CA HIS A 25 -1.73 28.21 17.01
C HIS A 25 -3.06 28.69 17.62
N TYR A 26 -4.06 28.90 16.77
CA TYR A 26 -5.41 29.35 17.16
C TYR A 26 -5.51 30.70 17.88
N SER A 27 -4.40 31.42 18.07
CA SER A 27 -4.37 32.71 18.80
C SER A 27 -5.18 33.84 18.16
N ARG A 28 -5.58 33.68 16.89
CA ARG A 28 -6.37 34.66 16.12
C ARG A 28 -7.88 34.45 16.24
N LEU A 29 -8.33 33.40 16.90
CA LEU A 29 -9.75 33.05 17.03
C LEU A 29 -10.40 33.82 18.18
N SER A 30 -11.67 34.22 18.00
CA SER A 30 -12.53 34.67 19.10
C SER A 30 -12.94 33.51 20.00
N ALA A 31 -13.51 33.79 21.18
CA ALA A 31 -13.96 32.74 22.10
C ALA A 31 -14.98 31.77 21.47
N ALA A 32 -15.91 32.28 20.65
CA ALA A 32 -16.89 31.45 19.95
C ALA A 32 -16.25 30.60 18.84
N GLN A 33 -15.32 31.18 18.08
CA GLN A 33 -14.57 30.45 17.05
C GLN A 33 -13.66 29.39 17.66
N LEU A 34 -13.04 29.68 18.80
CA LEU A 34 -12.24 28.73 19.55
C LEU A 34 -13.11 27.56 20.01
N GLN A 35 -14.30 27.82 20.56
CA GLN A 35 -15.22 26.74 20.97
C GLN A 35 -15.67 25.86 19.78
N ALA A 36 -15.90 26.45 18.60
CA ALA A 36 -16.21 25.69 17.39
C ALA A 36 -15.00 24.89 16.87
N ALA A 37 -13.81 25.51 16.86
CA ALA A 37 -12.56 24.84 16.51
C ALA A 37 -12.34 23.62 17.40
N LYS A 38 -12.63 23.73 18.71
CA LYS A 38 -12.48 22.62 19.64
C LYS A 38 -13.34 21.42 19.28
N ALA A 39 -14.62 21.64 18.98
CA ALA A 39 -15.54 20.56 18.65
C ALA A 39 -15.07 19.80 17.39
N GLU A 40 -14.63 20.53 16.36
CA GLU A 40 -14.08 19.95 15.14
C GLU A 40 -12.76 19.20 15.38
N LEU A 41 -11.88 19.78 16.19
CA LEU A 41 -10.61 19.16 16.55
C LEU A 41 -10.79 17.86 17.33
N ALA A 42 -11.81 17.77 18.19
CA ALA A 42 -12.14 16.52 18.88
C ALA A 42 -12.47 15.40 17.87
N ILE A 43 -13.34 15.68 16.89
CA ILE A 43 -13.71 14.73 15.83
C ILE A 43 -12.49 14.32 14.99
N ILE A 44 -11.67 15.30 14.59
CA ILE A 44 -10.44 15.06 13.82
C ILE A 44 -9.50 14.14 14.60
N ALA A 45 -9.31 14.42 15.89
CA ALA A 45 -8.40 13.68 16.73
C ALA A 45 -8.88 12.26 17.04
N ASP A 46 -10.19 12.05 17.19
CA ASP A 46 -10.74 10.71 17.39
C ASP A 46 -10.64 9.88 16.11
N THR A 47 -10.97 10.47 14.96
CA THR A 47 -10.77 9.82 13.64
C THR A 47 -9.30 9.42 13.42
N ALA A 48 -8.37 10.31 13.80
CA ALA A 48 -6.94 10.03 13.66
C ALA A 48 -6.46 8.89 14.58
N VAL A 49 -7.01 8.79 15.79
CA VAL A 49 -6.73 7.68 16.72
C VAL A 49 -7.27 6.36 16.17
N GLU A 50 -8.48 6.35 15.62
CA GLU A 50 -9.03 5.17 14.96
C GLU A 50 -8.11 4.71 13.82
N LEU A 51 -7.70 5.62 12.93
CA LEU A 51 -6.78 5.30 11.84
C LEU A 51 -5.42 4.79 12.32
N ALA A 52 -4.92 5.33 13.44
CA ALA A 52 -3.65 4.92 14.04
C ALA A 52 -3.74 3.55 14.76
N THR A 53 -4.93 3.13 15.19
CA THR A 53 -5.13 1.90 15.98
C THR A 53 -5.54 0.69 15.14
N ILE A 54 -5.84 0.86 13.85
CA ILE A 54 -6.13 -0.27 12.95
C ILE A 54 -4.95 -1.25 12.94
N ALA A 55 -5.23 -2.51 13.29
CA ALA A 55 -4.25 -3.57 13.41
C ALA A 55 -3.40 -3.73 12.15
N ARG A 56 -2.15 -4.15 12.37
CA ARG A 56 -1.23 -4.53 11.31
C ARG A 56 -1.55 -5.96 10.91
N THR A 57 -1.59 -6.25 9.61
CA THR A 57 -1.52 -7.64 9.15
C THR A 57 -0.18 -8.21 9.58
N ALA A 58 -0.20 -9.32 10.31
CA ALA A 58 1.03 -10.02 10.68
C ALA A 58 1.73 -10.51 9.40
N GLU A 59 3.04 -10.29 9.33
CA GLU A 59 3.84 -10.85 8.24
C GLU A 59 4.01 -12.36 8.48
N PRO A 60 3.69 -13.21 7.49
CA PRO A 60 3.95 -14.64 7.57
C PRO A 60 5.42 -14.94 7.87
N ALA A 61 5.68 -16.10 8.48
CA ALA A 61 7.04 -16.54 8.75
C ALA A 61 7.73 -16.97 7.45
N SER A 62 8.52 -16.07 6.84
CA SER A 62 9.46 -16.41 5.77
C SER A 62 10.89 -16.26 6.27
N ARG A 63 11.71 -17.28 6.02
CA ARG A 63 13.16 -17.24 6.30
C ARG A 63 13.86 -16.26 5.37
N LEU A 64 13.51 -16.27 4.08
CA LEU A 64 14.16 -15.45 3.06
C LEU A 64 13.91 -13.95 3.25
N ILE A 65 12.68 -13.55 3.62
CA ILE A 65 12.38 -12.13 3.84
C ILE A 65 13.09 -11.54 5.06
N LYS A 66 13.42 -12.39 6.04
CA LYS A 66 14.17 -12.02 7.26
C LYS A 66 15.69 -12.07 7.05
N SER A 67 16.16 -12.61 5.93
CA SER A 67 17.59 -12.76 5.68
C SER A 67 18.26 -11.40 5.46
N THR A 68 19.37 -11.18 6.14
CA THR A 68 20.27 -10.04 5.89
C THR A 68 21.08 -10.21 4.60
N ASN A 69 21.11 -11.43 4.05
CA ASN A 69 21.78 -11.75 2.79
C ASN A 69 20.93 -12.72 1.96
N ILE A 70 19.86 -12.19 1.35
CA ILE A 70 18.94 -12.98 0.51
C ILE A 70 19.64 -13.61 -0.70
N ALA A 71 20.69 -12.96 -1.25
CA ALA A 71 21.43 -13.48 -2.39
C ALA A 71 22.15 -14.80 -2.05
N ALA A 72 22.81 -14.87 -0.89
CA ALA A 72 23.42 -16.11 -0.42
C ALA A 72 22.39 -17.21 -0.19
N GLU A 73 21.21 -16.87 0.35
CA GLU A 73 20.14 -17.84 0.59
C GLU A 73 19.51 -18.37 -0.71
N MET A 74 19.26 -17.50 -1.68
CA MET A 74 18.82 -17.93 -3.02
C MET A 74 19.85 -18.84 -3.69
N LYS A 75 21.15 -18.54 -3.51
CA LYS A 75 22.22 -19.37 -4.05
C LYS A 75 22.25 -20.76 -3.40
N LYS A 76 22.01 -20.86 -2.09
CA LYS A 76 21.85 -22.17 -1.41
C LYS A 76 20.64 -22.94 -1.93
N LEU A 77 19.50 -22.29 -2.16
CA LEU A 77 18.35 -22.97 -2.79
C LEU A 77 18.68 -23.50 -4.19
N PHE A 78 19.60 -22.84 -4.90
CA PHE A 78 20.01 -23.25 -6.24
C PHE A 78 21.13 -24.31 -6.26
N LEU A 79 22.13 -24.18 -5.38
CA LEU A 79 23.40 -24.94 -5.42
C LEU A 79 23.80 -25.62 -4.10
N ASP A 80 23.00 -25.48 -3.04
CA ASP A 80 23.28 -25.86 -1.63
C ASP A 80 24.46 -25.15 -0.95
N ASP A 81 25.14 -24.25 -1.67
CA ASP A 81 26.35 -23.58 -1.19
C ASP A 81 26.37 -22.10 -1.63
N ALA A 82 26.55 -21.19 -0.67
CA ALA A 82 26.56 -19.76 -0.92
C ALA A 82 27.85 -19.27 -1.61
N ALA A 83 28.96 -19.99 -1.46
CA ALA A 83 30.25 -19.69 -2.07
C ALA A 83 30.39 -20.33 -3.45
N ALA A 84 29.78 -21.50 -3.69
CA ALA A 84 29.85 -22.21 -4.97
C ALA A 84 29.41 -21.34 -6.16
N THR A 85 30.06 -21.51 -7.31
CA THR A 85 29.68 -20.89 -8.58
C THR A 85 29.24 -21.97 -9.55
N LEU A 86 28.62 -21.59 -10.66
CA LEU A 86 28.32 -22.55 -11.72
C LEU A 86 29.57 -23.22 -12.29
N THR A 87 30.74 -22.59 -12.22
CA THR A 87 31.98 -23.21 -12.66
C THR A 87 32.52 -24.22 -11.64
N SER A 88 32.36 -23.96 -10.33
CA SER A 88 32.94 -24.78 -9.26
C SER A 88 32.00 -25.82 -8.65
N VAL A 89 30.69 -25.72 -8.88
CA VAL A 89 29.71 -26.58 -8.20
C VAL A 89 29.96 -28.07 -8.48
N THR A 90 29.77 -28.90 -7.46
CA THR A 90 29.98 -30.35 -7.50
C THR A 90 28.66 -31.11 -7.37
N ASN A 91 28.65 -32.39 -7.74
CA ASN A 91 27.47 -33.24 -7.54
C ASN A 91 27.09 -33.36 -6.06
N ASP A 92 28.08 -33.41 -5.16
CA ASP A 92 27.82 -33.51 -3.71
C ASP A 92 27.15 -32.25 -3.16
N GLN A 93 27.42 -31.08 -3.74
CA GLN A 93 26.68 -29.87 -3.41
C GLN A 93 25.24 -29.93 -3.96
N LEU A 94 25.06 -30.41 -5.19
CA LEU A 94 23.72 -30.41 -5.80
C LEU A 94 22.78 -31.46 -5.20
N PHE A 95 23.29 -32.68 -5.02
CA PHE A 95 22.52 -33.85 -4.63
C PHE A 95 22.79 -34.27 -3.17
N GLY A 96 23.67 -33.58 -2.44
CA GLY A 96 24.11 -33.98 -1.11
C GLY A 96 25.25 -35.02 -1.14
N THR A 97 25.80 -35.32 0.03
CA THR A 97 26.99 -36.17 0.17
C THR A 97 26.87 -37.53 -0.54
N SER A 98 28.00 -38.00 -1.07
CA SER A 98 28.12 -39.27 -1.77
C SER A 98 27.28 -39.34 -3.05
N ALA A 99 27.16 -38.23 -3.78
CA ALA A 99 26.46 -38.21 -5.06
C ALA A 99 27.14 -39.10 -6.10
N SER A 100 28.45 -39.34 -5.98
CA SER A 100 29.18 -40.33 -6.79
C SER A 100 28.71 -41.78 -6.60
N SER A 101 28.02 -42.07 -5.50
CA SER A 101 27.48 -43.41 -5.19
C SER A 101 26.01 -43.56 -5.58
N ILE A 102 25.41 -42.56 -6.23
CA ILE A 102 24.07 -42.70 -6.78
C ILE A 102 24.10 -43.77 -7.87
N SER A 103 23.26 -44.79 -7.73
CA SER A 103 23.15 -45.94 -8.63
C SER A 103 21.75 -46.09 -9.23
N SER A 104 20.86 -45.14 -8.91
CA SER A 104 19.49 -45.09 -9.43
C SER A 104 19.06 -43.64 -9.54
N ARG A 105 18.93 -43.16 -10.78
CA ARG A 105 18.40 -41.83 -11.07
C ARG A 105 16.95 -41.69 -10.59
N ASP A 106 16.13 -42.73 -10.72
CA ASP A 106 14.75 -42.72 -10.20
C ASP A 106 14.71 -42.47 -8.68
N ASN A 107 15.61 -43.11 -7.93
CA ASN A 107 15.71 -42.91 -6.48
C ASN A 107 16.29 -41.54 -6.09
N ALA A 108 17.14 -40.95 -6.93
CA ALA A 108 17.66 -39.61 -6.71
C ALA A 108 16.62 -38.53 -7.05
N CYS A 109 15.83 -38.75 -8.11
CA CYS A 109 14.82 -37.85 -8.65
C CYS A 109 13.44 -37.99 -7.96
N THR A 110 13.46 -38.30 -6.67
CA THR A 110 12.29 -38.25 -5.77
C THR A 110 12.60 -37.37 -4.57
N THR A 111 11.57 -36.81 -3.94
CA THR A 111 11.71 -36.06 -2.68
C THR A 111 11.70 -36.95 -1.45
N THR A 112 11.40 -38.25 -1.61
CA THR A 112 11.19 -39.15 -0.49
C THR A 112 12.52 -39.60 0.14
N ALA A 113 12.67 -39.34 1.43
CA ALA A 113 13.76 -39.88 2.23
C ALA A 113 13.75 -41.44 2.26
N PRO A 114 14.90 -42.10 2.47
CA PRO A 114 16.22 -41.50 2.73
C PRO A 114 16.99 -41.15 1.45
N ASN A 115 16.52 -41.60 0.29
CA ASN A 115 17.32 -41.59 -0.93
C ASN A 115 17.05 -40.40 -1.83
N GLY A 116 16.01 -39.60 -1.59
CA GLY A 116 15.69 -38.43 -2.38
C GLY A 116 16.79 -37.35 -2.33
N LYS A 117 17.15 -36.81 -3.50
CA LYS A 117 18.32 -35.91 -3.67
C LYS A 117 17.97 -34.56 -4.32
N VAL A 118 16.70 -34.26 -4.57
CA VAL A 118 16.24 -33.03 -5.26
C VAL A 118 16.04 -31.83 -4.31
N LYS A 119 17.00 -31.61 -3.40
CA LYS A 119 16.96 -30.53 -2.41
C LYS A 119 17.33 -29.15 -2.97
N THR A 120 18.01 -29.13 -4.10
CA THR A 120 18.38 -27.90 -4.83
C THR A 120 17.59 -27.79 -6.13
N LEU A 121 17.38 -26.55 -6.59
CA LEU A 121 16.75 -26.32 -7.89
C LEU A 121 17.62 -26.86 -9.04
N LEU A 122 18.96 -26.84 -8.94
CA LEU A 122 19.79 -27.39 -10.01
C LEU A 122 19.82 -28.94 -10.03
N ALA A 123 19.64 -29.62 -8.89
CA ALA A 123 19.38 -31.05 -8.88
C ALA A 123 18.02 -31.38 -9.53
N ALA A 124 16.98 -30.59 -9.21
CA ALA A 124 15.67 -30.69 -9.85
C ALA A 124 15.77 -30.51 -11.37
N MET A 125 16.43 -29.46 -11.85
CA MET A 125 16.68 -29.25 -13.28
C MET A 125 17.48 -30.40 -13.89
N SER A 126 18.44 -30.97 -13.18
CA SER A 126 19.22 -32.11 -13.67
C SER A 126 18.36 -33.37 -13.89
N CYS A 127 17.43 -33.65 -12.97
CA CYS A 127 16.46 -34.73 -13.13
C CYS A 127 15.59 -34.57 -14.38
N LEU A 128 15.19 -33.34 -14.69
CA LEU A 128 14.34 -33.00 -15.83
C LEU A 128 15.11 -32.97 -17.16
N CYS A 129 16.35 -32.48 -17.15
CA CYS A 129 17.03 -32.01 -18.35
C CYS A 129 18.29 -32.79 -18.74
N GLN A 130 18.96 -33.50 -17.82
CA GLN A 130 20.12 -34.30 -18.23
C GLN A 130 19.66 -35.44 -19.12
N GLY A 131 20.38 -35.63 -20.23
CA GLY A 131 20.17 -36.75 -21.17
C GLY A 131 20.49 -38.10 -20.51
N GLU A 132 20.18 -39.17 -21.24
CA GLU A 132 20.48 -40.56 -20.89
C GLU A 132 21.51 -41.11 -21.90
N THR A 133 22.20 -42.22 -21.61
CA THR A 133 23.25 -42.74 -22.52
C THR A 133 22.68 -43.48 -23.72
N SER A 134 23.58 -44.01 -24.56
CA SER A 134 23.27 -44.97 -25.63
C SER A 134 22.39 -44.43 -26.77
N GLY A 135 22.54 -43.14 -27.11
CA GLY A 135 21.82 -42.53 -28.22
C GLY A 135 20.33 -42.33 -27.93
N GLU A 136 19.94 -42.37 -26.66
CA GLU A 136 18.65 -41.87 -26.22
C GLU A 136 18.51 -40.36 -26.53
N ALA A 137 17.29 -39.83 -26.35
CA ALA A 137 16.96 -38.47 -26.76
C ALA A 137 17.97 -37.41 -26.28
N ASP A 138 18.51 -36.64 -27.24
CA ASP A 138 19.28 -35.42 -27.03
C ASP A 138 18.36 -34.19 -26.94
N ASP A 139 18.94 -33.03 -26.63
CA ASP A 139 18.25 -31.73 -26.61
C ASP A 139 17.00 -31.69 -25.71
N ILE A 140 17.08 -32.30 -24.53
CA ILE A 140 15.92 -32.50 -23.66
C ILE A 140 15.26 -31.18 -23.25
N CYS A 141 16.05 -30.21 -22.79
CA CYS A 141 15.53 -28.91 -22.33
C CYS A 141 15.92 -27.75 -23.23
N PHE A 142 16.93 -27.90 -24.08
CA PHE A 142 17.32 -26.90 -25.07
C PHE A 142 18.07 -27.54 -26.23
N LYS A 143 18.06 -26.86 -27.39
CA LYS A 143 18.80 -27.27 -28.58
C LYS A 143 20.30 -27.03 -28.45
N GLY A 144 21.09 -28.00 -28.88
CA GLY A 144 22.55 -27.98 -28.80
C GLY A 144 23.07 -28.39 -27.42
N GLN A 145 22.32 -29.24 -26.69
CA GLN A 145 22.82 -29.85 -25.47
C GLN A 145 23.90 -30.88 -25.81
N THR A 146 24.99 -30.92 -25.06
CA THR A 146 26.13 -31.80 -25.35
C THR A 146 25.73 -33.26 -25.16
N ALA A 147 25.72 -34.05 -26.24
CA ALA A 147 25.30 -35.47 -26.23
C ALA A 147 26.14 -36.38 -25.31
N ALA A 148 27.40 -36.01 -25.02
CA ALA A 148 28.25 -36.73 -24.08
C ALA A 148 27.95 -36.38 -22.60
N ASN A 149 27.24 -35.29 -22.34
CA ASN A 149 26.90 -34.81 -21.00
C ASN A 149 25.57 -35.43 -20.54
N VAL A 150 25.63 -36.70 -20.20
CA VAL A 150 24.48 -37.54 -19.86
C VAL A 150 24.61 -38.14 -18.46
N TRP A 151 23.48 -38.54 -17.88
CA TRP A 151 23.40 -39.20 -16.58
C TRP A 151 22.63 -40.50 -16.72
N GLU A 152 23.37 -41.61 -16.65
CA GLU A 152 22.82 -42.96 -16.69
C GLU A 152 21.94 -43.25 -15.48
N ASN A 153 20.82 -43.95 -15.68
CA ASN A 153 20.00 -44.41 -14.57
C ASN A 153 20.82 -45.18 -13.52
N GLY A 154 21.71 -46.06 -13.97
CA GLY A 154 22.57 -46.89 -13.11
C GLY A 154 23.80 -46.19 -12.54
N GLY A 155 23.96 -44.89 -12.76
CA GLY A 155 25.20 -44.17 -12.50
C GLY A 155 25.03 -42.84 -11.76
N ALA A 156 26.16 -42.23 -11.47
CA ALA A 156 26.23 -40.93 -10.81
C ALA A 156 25.78 -39.80 -11.75
N PRO A 157 25.20 -38.71 -11.22
CA PRO A 157 24.85 -37.52 -12.00
C PRO A 157 26.07 -36.90 -12.66
N ASN A 158 25.87 -36.21 -13.78
CA ASN A 158 26.94 -35.53 -14.48
C ASN A 158 26.99 -34.05 -14.11
N ALA A 159 28.06 -33.64 -13.43
CA ALA A 159 28.24 -32.25 -13.00
C ALA A 159 28.41 -31.30 -14.19
N ALA A 160 29.10 -31.71 -15.26
CA ALA A 160 29.27 -30.86 -16.45
C ALA A 160 27.92 -30.62 -17.14
N ALA A 161 27.08 -31.65 -17.22
CA ALA A 161 25.72 -31.53 -17.73
C ALA A 161 24.88 -30.54 -16.91
N ALA A 162 24.91 -30.66 -15.57
CA ALA A 162 24.20 -29.73 -14.68
C ALA A 162 24.64 -28.27 -14.91
N LYS A 163 25.95 -28.03 -15.05
CA LYS A 163 26.51 -26.69 -15.30
C LYS A 163 26.09 -26.14 -16.65
N GLU A 164 26.08 -26.97 -17.69
CA GLU A 164 25.62 -26.59 -19.02
C GLU A 164 24.14 -26.18 -19.01
N ILE A 165 23.29 -26.99 -18.37
CA ILE A 165 21.85 -26.72 -18.20
C ILE A 165 21.63 -25.40 -17.46
N ALA A 166 22.29 -25.20 -16.33
CA ALA A 166 22.20 -23.95 -15.57
C ALA A 166 22.66 -22.75 -16.39
N GLY A 167 23.77 -22.91 -17.12
CA GLY A 167 24.37 -21.86 -17.93
C GLY A 167 23.39 -21.28 -18.95
N LYS A 168 22.50 -22.08 -19.53
CA LYS A 168 21.47 -21.61 -20.46
C LYS A 168 20.41 -20.70 -19.83
N CYS A 169 20.21 -20.80 -18.52
CA CYS A 169 19.22 -19.98 -17.80
C CYS A 169 19.83 -18.72 -17.15
N THR A 170 21.17 -18.67 -17.02
CA THR A 170 21.87 -17.61 -16.27
C THR A 170 22.77 -16.73 -17.14
N THR A 171 22.63 -16.79 -18.45
CA THR A 171 23.43 -15.96 -19.38
C THR A 171 23.04 -14.49 -19.39
N ASP A 172 21.86 -14.15 -18.86
CA ASP A 172 21.38 -12.77 -18.82
C ASP A 172 21.66 -12.13 -17.46
N ASP A 173 22.40 -11.02 -17.45
CA ASP A 173 22.65 -10.16 -16.29
C ASP A 173 21.41 -9.32 -15.95
N HIS A 174 20.23 -9.95 -15.94
CA HIS A 174 18.96 -9.28 -15.71
C HIS A 174 18.91 -8.74 -14.27
N LYS A 175 19.22 -7.45 -14.09
CA LYS A 175 19.21 -6.73 -12.80
C LYS A 175 17.82 -6.22 -12.41
N GLN A 176 16.77 -6.69 -13.06
CA GLN A 176 15.41 -6.22 -12.80
C GLN A 176 14.94 -6.68 -11.41
N LYS A 177 14.32 -5.76 -10.67
CA LYS A 177 13.75 -6.09 -9.37
C LYS A 177 12.59 -7.06 -9.56
N THR A 178 12.66 -8.20 -8.89
CA THR A 178 11.53 -9.14 -8.81
C THR A 178 10.44 -8.59 -7.88
N THR A 179 9.18 -8.88 -8.21
CA THR A 179 8.01 -8.54 -7.39
C THR A 179 7.35 -9.82 -6.86
N TYR A 180 6.54 -9.72 -5.79
CA TYR A 180 5.76 -10.88 -5.31
C TYR A 180 4.91 -11.49 -6.43
N ARG A 181 4.31 -10.65 -7.28
CA ARG A 181 3.46 -11.07 -8.41
C ARG A 181 4.25 -11.86 -9.45
N THR A 182 5.50 -11.47 -9.71
CA THR A 182 6.38 -12.23 -10.60
C THR A 182 6.65 -13.62 -10.03
N ILE A 183 7.00 -13.71 -8.74
CA ILE A 183 7.27 -14.99 -8.07
C ILE A 183 6.01 -15.88 -8.06
N GLN A 184 4.86 -15.34 -7.64
CA GLN A 184 3.59 -16.08 -7.64
C GLN A 184 3.21 -16.58 -9.03
N ARG A 185 3.44 -15.77 -10.08
CA ARG A 185 3.19 -16.23 -11.46
C ARG A 185 4.09 -17.41 -11.83
N THR A 186 5.37 -17.36 -11.48
CA THR A 186 6.31 -18.47 -11.72
C THR A 186 5.87 -19.73 -10.98
N LEU A 187 5.49 -19.63 -9.70
CA LEU A 187 5.01 -20.76 -8.90
C LEU A 187 3.71 -21.35 -9.47
N ASN A 188 2.79 -20.50 -9.92
CA ASN A 188 1.57 -20.94 -10.61
C ASN A 188 1.87 -21.63 -11.94
N ASN A 189 2.91 -21.23 -12.67
CA ASN A 189 3.35 -21.93 -13.86
C ASN A 189 3.89 -23.32 -13.51
N VAL A 190 4.68 -23.46 -12.45
CA VAL A 190 5.12 -24.77 -11.94
C VAL A 190 3.91 -25.64 -11.57
N ALA A 191 2.92 -25.09 -10.86
CA ALA A 191 1.70 -25.80 -10.48
C ALA A 191 0.90 -26.33 -11.68
N ARG A 192 1.01 -25.68 -12.84
CA ARG A 192 0.35 -26.11 -14.09
C ARG A 192 1.13 -27.19 -14.84
N LEU A 193 2.41 -27.33 -14.55
CA LEU A 193 3.30 -28.30 -15.21
C LEU A 193 3.37 -29.64 -14.49
N VAL A 194 2.74 -29.76 -13.31
CA VAL A 194 2.71 -31.03 -12.58
C VAL A 194 1.58 -31.95 -13.05
N THR A 195 1.85 -33.24 -13.03
CA THR A 195 0.88 -34.31 -13.31
C THR A 195 0.74 -35.21 -12.08
N THR A 196 -0.34 -36.00 -12.02
CA THR A 196 -0.55 -36.95 -10.92
C THR A 196 -0.79 -38.36 -11.46
N LYS A 197 -0.24 -39.36 -10.76
CA LYS A 197 -0.50 -40.79 -11.03
C LYS A 197 -0.26 -41.56 -9.74
N ALA A 198 -1.13 -42.54 -9.46
CA ALA A 198 -0.98 -43.44 -8.32
C ALA A 198 -0.66 -42.72 -6.99
N GLY A 199 -1.39 -41.63 -6.70
CA GLY A 199 -1.23 -40.86 -5.45
C GLY A 199 0.05 -40.01 -5.35
N SER A 200 0.90 -39.97 -6.38
CA SER A 200 2.11 -39.15 -6.43
C SER A 200 1.94 -37.97 -7.39
N THR A 201 2.67 -36.89 -7.12
CA THR A 201 2.78 -35.72 -8.01
C THR A 201 4.12 -35.74 -8.72
N TYR A 202 4.13 -35.37 -10.00
CA TYR A 202 5.31 -35.38 -10.85
C TYR A 202 5.48 -34.04 -11.55
N LEU A 203 6.70 -33.50 -11.59
CA LEU A 203 7.07 -32.40 -12.49
C LEU A 203 7.90 -32.97 -13.63
N GLY A 204 7.61 -32.59 -14.87
CA GLY A 204 8.26 -33.12 -16.07
C GLY A 204 7.43 -34.15 -16.82
N ALA A 205 7.96 -34.65 -17.93
CA ALA A 205 7.28 -35.65 -18.76
C ALA A 205 7.29 -37.00 -18.02
N PHE A 206 6.11 -37.51 -17.65
CA PHE A 206 5.96 -38.72 -16.84
C PHE A 206 5.08 -39.82 -17.46
N GLN A 207 5.53 -41.06 -17.32
CA GLN A 207 4.90 -42.31 -17.78
C GLN A 207 5.04 -43.39 -16.69
N ASN A 208 6.26 -43.81 -16.32
CA ASN A 208 6.48 -44.95 -15.41
C ASN A 208 7.36 -44.60 -14.19
N ASN A 209 8.60 -44.15 -14.43
CA ASN A 209 9.60 -43.85 -13.40
C ASN A 209 10.48 -42.67 -13.87
N CYS A 210 11.08 -41.92 -12.95
CA CYS A 210 11.89 -40.73 -13.24
C CYS A 210 13.36 -41.09 -13.49
N ASN A 211 13.57 -42.10 -14.34
CA ASN A 211 14.89 -42.72 -14.49
C ASN A 211 15.70 -42.18 -15.67
N GLY A 212 15.20 -41.19 -16.41
CA GLY A 212 15.91 -40.60 -17.54
C GLY A 212 15.61 -41.25 -18.88
N GLN A 213 15.11 -42.49 -18.90
CA GLN A 213 15.02 -43.25 -20.14
C GLN A 213 13.91 -42.75 -21.07
N GLN A 214 14.15 -42.80 -22.38
CA GLN A 214 13.18 -42.38 -23.40
C GLN A 214 11.86 -43.17 -23.33
N ALA A 215 11.94 -44.48 -23.05
CA ALA A 215 10.76 -45.34 -22.86
C ALA A 215 10.06 -45.12 -21.50
N ASN A 216 10.66 -44.31 -20.63
CA ASN A 216 10.10 -43.93 -19.34
C ASN A 216 9.93 -42.41 -19.26
N SER A 217 10.68 -41.71 -18.41
CA SER A 217 10.36 -40.34 -18.02
C SER A 217 11.56 -39.57 -17.48
N ARG A 218 11.52 -38.26 -17.73
CA ARG A 218 12.42 -37.28 -17.13
C ARG A 218 11.59 -36.37 -16.25
N CYS A 219 11.61 -36.66 -14.96
CA CYS A 219 10.72 -36.05 -13.99
C CYS A 219 11.35 -35.94 -12.60
N ILE A 220 10.64 -35.24 -11.73
CA ILE A 220 10.81 -35.28 -10.28
C ILE A 220 9.54 -35.86 -9.69
N LYS A 221 9.66 -36.73 -8.69
CA LYS A 221 8.54 -37.37 -8.00
C LYS A 221 8.38 -36.87 -6.56
N TRP A 222 7.20 -36.39 -6.22
CA TRP A 222 6.74 -36.24 -4.83
C TRP A 222 5.79 -37.39 -4.51
N ALA A 223 6.30 -38.43 -3.84
CA ALA A 223 5.50 -39.60 -3.50
C ALA A 223 4.44 -39.28 -2.44
N ASN A 224 3.21 -39.76 -2.64
CA ASN A 224 2.09 -39.56 -1.70
C ASN A 224 1.78 -38.08 -1.40
N LYS A 225 2.06 -37.19 -2.34
CA LYS A 225 1.76 -35.76 -2.27
C LYS A 225 0.83 -35.36 -3.39
N LYS A 226 -0.14 -34.52 -3.07
CA LYS A 226 -1.01 -33.82 -4.00
C LYS A 226 -0.32 -32.56 -4.55
N PRO A 227 -0.78 -32.02 -5.69
CA PRO A 227 -0.16 -30.85 -6.33
C PRO A 227 0.02 -29.62 -5.44
N HIS A 228 -0.90 -29.34 -4.51
CA HIS A 228 -0.76 -28.18 -3.62
C HIS A 228 0.23 -28.42 -2.49
N GLU A 229 0.49 -29.68 -2.12
CA GLU A 229 1.35 -30.02 -0.97
C GLU A 229 2.83 -29.85 -1.31
N ILE A 230 3.22 -29.91 -2.59
CA ILE A 230 4.62 -29.78 -3.04
C ILE A 230 5.22 -28.41 -2.67
N PHE A 231 4.39 -27.36 -2.62
CA PHE A 231 4.80 -26.00 -2.26
C PHE A 231 5.03 -25.82 -0.75
N THR A 232 4.67 -26.84 0.04
CA THR A 232 4.87 -26.87 1.49
C THR A 232 5.85 -27.96 1.93
N ASP A 233 6.39 -28.74 0.98
CA ASP A 233 7.23 -29.90 1.26
C ASP A 233 8.64 -29.44 1.69
N PRO A 234 9.08 -29.75 2.93
CA PRO A 234 10.40 -29.39 3.42
C PRO A 234 11.54 -30.10 2.69
N GLU A 235 11.28 -31.21 1.99
CA GLU A 235 12.31 -31.92 1.21
C GLU A 235 12.64 -31.21 -0.11
N THR A 236 11.84 -30.22 -0.51
CA THR A 236 12.12 -29.34 -1.66
C THR A 236 12.14 -27.87 -1.23
N PRO A 237 13.15 -27.46 -0.43
CA PRO A 237 13.23 -26.10 0.10
C PRO A 237 13.32 -25.05 -1.01
N TRP A 238 13.89 -25.37 -2.17
CA TRP A 238 13.94 -24.48 -3.33
C TRP A 238 12.55 -24.07 -3.86
N LEU A 239 11.52 -24.89 -3.66
CA LEU A 239 10.15 -24.57 -4.03
C LEU A 239 9.41 -23.95 -2.85
N LYS A 240 9.54 -24.56 -1.67
CA LYS A 240 8.87 -24.14 -0.44
C LYS A 240 9.29 -22.73 -0.01
N ASP A 241 10.59 -22.46 0.11
CA ASP A 241 11.07 -21.17 0.63
C ASP A 241 10.71 -20.03 -0.32
N VAL A 242 10.65 -20.30 -1.63
CA VAL A 242 10.20 -19.32 -2.64
C VAL A 242 8.70 -19.05 -2.55
N GLN A 243 7.87 -20.06 -2.25
CA GLN A 243 6.45 -19.88 -1.93
C GLN A 243 6.29 -19.02 -0.66
N ASP A 244 6.98 -19.38 0.43
CA ASP A 244 6.93 -18.61 1.69
C ASP A 244 7.36 -17.15 1.48
N LEU A 245 8.39 -16.91 0.65
CA LEU A 245 8.82 -15.55 0.28
C LEU A 245 7.73 -14.80 -0.48
N ALA A 246 7.04 -15.44 -1.42
CA ALA A 246 5.96 -14.81 -2.17
C ALA A 246 4.83 -14.34 -1.26
N GLU A 247 4.42 -15.19 -0.30
CA GLU A 247 3.38 -14.86 0.70
C GLU A 247 3.81 -13.72 1.63
N ALA A 248 5.05 -13.74 2.09
CA ALA A 248 5.58 -12.70 2.96
C ALA A 248 5.72 -11.35 2.24
N LEU A 249 6.17 -11.35 0.97
CA LEU A 249 6.23 -10.15 0.16
C LEU A 249 4.83 -9.57 -0.10
N GLU A 250 3.83 -10.41 -0.38
CA GLU A 250 2.46 -9.95 -0.57
C GLU A 250 1.91 -9.28 0.70
N ALA A 251 2.11 -9.90 1.87
CA ALA A 251 1.71 -9.33 3.15
C ALA A 251 2.39 -7.97 3.40
N ARG A 252 3.70 -7.87 3.09
CA ARG A 252 4.47 -6.64 3.25
C ARG A 252 4.03 -5.53 2.30
N GLU A 253 3.74 -5.85 1.04
CA GLU A 253 3.22 -4.87 0.08
C GLU A 253 1.85 -4.35 0.48
N LYS A 254 0.93 -5.24 0.89
CA LYS A 254 -0.38 -4.86 1.45
C LYS A 254 -0.21 -3.95 2.68
N HIS A 255 0.71 -4.29 3.57
CA HIS A 255 0.99 -3.49 4.76
C HIS A 255 1.54 -2.09 4.40
N ASN A 256 2.50 -2.00 3.49
CA ASN A 256 3.08 -0.73 3.05
C ASN A 256 2.01 0.16 2.38
N ASN A 257 1.14 -0.42 1.56
CA ASN A 257 0.04 0.31 0.94
C ASN A 257 -0.94 0.86 1.99
N LEU A 258 -1.29 0.06 3.00
CA LEU A 258 -2.11 0.52 4.13
C LEU A 258 -1.44 1.64 4.92
N ILE A 259 -0.13 1.55 5.21
CA ILE A 259 0.60 2.63 5.90
C ILE A 259 0.60 3.91 5.07
N ASN A 260 0.87 3.80 3.77
CA ASN A 260 0.90 4.95 2.87
C ASN A 260 -0.47 5.63 2.79
N GLU A 261 -1.54 4.84 2.68
CA GLU A 261 -2.90 5.37 2.65
C GLU A 261 -3.27 6.04 3.99
N ARG A 262 -2.98 5.39 5.12
CA ARG A 262 -3.19 6.01 6.44
C ARG A 262 -2.40 7.30 6.58
N SER A 263 -1.16 7.32 6.13
CA SER A 263 -0.31 8.52 6.21
C SER A 263 -0.88 9.67 5.39
N LYS A 264 -1.48 9.40 4.22
CA LYS A 264 -2.22 10.42 3.44
C LYS A 264 -3.45 10.92 4.19
N GLN A 265 -4.26 10.02 4.76
CA GLN A 265 -5.46 10.40 5.50
C GLN A 265 -5.13 11.22 6.76
N LEU A 266 -4.10 10.83 7.50
CA LEU A 266 -3.59 11.59 8.63
C LEU A 266 -3.06 12.96 8.21
N ALA A 267 -2.39 13.07 7.05
CA ALA A 267 -1.95 14.35 6.51
C ALA A 267 -3.14 15.27 6.14
N VAL A 268 -4.23 14.72 5.60
CA VAL A 268 -5.46 15.46 5.33
C VAL A 268 -6.11 15.94 6.62
N LEU A 269 -6.22 15.08 7.63
CA LEU A 269 -6.73 15.45 8.95
C LEU A 269 -5.90 16.57 9.59
N ALA A 270 -4.57 16.46 9.52
CA ALA A 270 -3.66 17.51 10.00
C ALA A 270 -3.84 18.83 9.23
N ALA A 271 -4.04 18.78 7.91
CA ALA A 271 -4.29 19.97 7.10
C ALA A 271 -5.65 20.63 7.45
N ARG A 272 -6.72 19.83 7.61
CA ARG A 272 -8.03 20.31 8.04
C ARG A 272 -7.94 21.06 9.36
N ALA A 273 -7.19 20.50 10.30
CA ALA A 273 -7.05 21.07 11.62
C ALA A 273 -6.25 22.38 11.59
N ARG A 274 -5.16 22.47 10.81
CA ARG A 274 -4.46 23.74 10.58
C ARG A 274 -5.36 24.80 9.93
N ALA A 275 -6.26 24.41 9.04
CA ALA A 275 -7.19 25.34 8.43
C ALA A 275 -8.14 26.00 9.45
N LEU A 276 -8.43 25.34 10.58
CA LEU A 276 -9.22 25.90 11.67
C LEU A 276 -8.50 27.05 12.41
N GLU A 277 -7.21 27.29 12.19
CA GLU A 277 -6.52 28.48 12.73
C GLU A 277 -6.92 29.77 12.01
N ASN A 278 -7.51 29.67 10.82
CA ASN A 278 -8.00 30.81 10.07
C ASN A 278 -9.42 31.18 10.57
N PRO A 279 -9.64 32.42 11.08
CA PRO A 279 -10.97 32.89 11.48
C PRO A 279 -12.04 32.76 10.38
N GLY A 280 -11.64 32.85 9.11
CA GLY A 280 -12.53 32.70 7.95
C GLY A 280 -13.14 31.30 7.80
N SER A 281 -12.55 30.28 8.42
CA SER A 281 -13.06 28.89 8.42
C SER A 281 -14.39 28.73 9.19
N PHE A 282 -14.79 29.74 9.97
CA PHE A 282 -16.00 29.75 10.78
C PHE A 282 -17.03 30.78 10.32
N ALA A 283 -16.86 31.38 9.14
CA ALA A 283 -17.73 32.45 8.64
C ALA A 283 -19.23 32.06 8.58
N THR A 284 -19.53 30.77 8.44
CA THR A 284 -20.90 30.23 8.48
C THR A 284 -21.46 30.06 9.90
N ALA A 285 -20.60 29.83 10.91
CA ALA A 285 -21.02 29.65 12.31
C ALA A 285 -21.34 30.98 13.00
N ILE A 286 -20.68 32.07 12.59
CA ILE A 286 -20.91 33.42 13.13
C ILE A 286 -22.25 34.00 12.68
N LEU A 287 -22.76 33.63 11.50
CA LEU A 287 -24.09 34.07 11.06
C LEU A 287 -25.21 33.48 11.92
N GLN A 288 -25.08 32.24 12.41
CA GLN A 288 -26.09 31.63 13.28
C GLN A 288 -26.07 32.20 14.71
N THR A 289 -24.90 32.45 15.29
CA THR A 289 -24.81 33.08 16.62
C THR A 289 -25.15 34.56 16.60
N ALA A 290 -24.82 35.28 15.51
CA ALA A 290 -25.25 36.67 15.33
C ALA A 290 -26.77 36.76 15.12
N GLN A 291 -27.40 35.76 14.49
CA GLN A 291 -28.85 35.71 14.31
C GLN A 291 -29.59 35.34 15.61
N GLU A 292 -29.00 34.51 16.47
CA GLU A 292 -29.51 34.23 17.82
C GLU A 292 -29.32 35.42 18.78
N ALA A 293 -28.17 36.12 18.73
CA ALA A 293 -27.94 37.35 19.50
C ALA A 293 -28.79 38.54 19.00
N ALA A 294 -29.03 38.66 17.69
CA ALA A 294 -29.96 39.64 17.14
C ALA A 294 -31.42 39.31 17.50
N SER A 295 -31.77 38.03 17.69
CA SER A 295 -33.11 37.61 18.11
C SER A 295 -33.43 37.91 19.58
N SER A 296 -32.41 38.15 20.43
CA SER A 296 -32.60 38.51 21.84
C SER A 296 -32.61 40.02 22.10
N GLN A 297 -32.02 40.84 21.22
CA GLN A 297 -32.14 42.31 21.27
C GLN A 297 -33.22 42.90 20.35
N GLY A 298 -33.71 42.16 19.34
CA GLY A 298 -34.78 42.62 18.44
C GLY A 298 -36.21 42.46 18.96
N LYS A 299 -36.41 41.84 20.14
CA LYS A 299 -37.76 41.50 20.63
C LYS A 299 -38.50 42.63 21.37
N ALA A 300 -37.90 43.83 21.47
CA ALA A 300 -38.53 44.96 22.15
C ALA A 300 -39.14 46.02 21.20
N GLU A 301 -38.83 46.07 19.89
CA GLU A 301 -39.20 47.27 19.11
C GLU A 301 -39.66 47.08 17.65
N GLN A 302 -39.99 45.86 17.21
CA GLN A 302 -40.48 45.60 15.84
C GLN A 302 -41.91 45.04 15.74
N ASN A 303 -42.82 45.44 16.64
CA ASN A 303 -44.26 45.24 16.45
C ASN A 303 -44.96 46.51 15.97
N LYS A 304 -44.56 47.11 14.84
CA LYS A 304 -45.30 48.25 14.27
C LYS A 304 -45.02 48.58 12.80
N ALA A 305 -45.06 47.60 11.89
CA ALA A 305 -45.07 47.90 10.46
C ALA A 305 -45.80 46.84 9.63
N ASP A 306 -47.09 46.58 9.91
CA ASP A 306 -47.92 45.73 9.03
C ASP A 306 -49.45 45.89 9.26
N THR A 307 -50.01 47.11 9.18
CA THR A 307 -51.46 47.29 9.47
C THR A 307 -52.28 48.22 8.57
N CYS A 308 -51.72 48.88 7.54
CA CYS A 308 -52.57 49.75 6.69
C CYS A 308 -53.60 48.96 5.86
N GLY A 309 -53.22 47.80 5.31
CA GLY A 309 -54.05 47.04 4.37
C GLY A 309 -55.26 46.33 4.98
N SER A 310 -55.31 46.17 6.31
CA SER A 310 -56.41 45.51 7.02
C SER A 310 -57.60 46.44 7.33
N HIS A 311 -57.53 47.71 6.94
CA HIS A 311 -58.59 48.69 7.18
C HIS A 311 -59.44 48.93 5.93
N THR A 312 -60.72 48.60 6.02
CA THR A 312 -61.70 48.67 4.92
C THR A 312 -62.60 49.91 4.96
N ALA A 313 -62.36 50.85 5.89
CA ALA A 313 -63.07 52.13 5.97
C ALA A 313 -62.11 53.33 6.08
N ASN A 314 -62.50 54.45 5.46
CA ASN A 314 -61.71 55.69 5.33
C ASN A 314 -61.31 56.28 6.70
N SER A 315 -62.24 56.31 7.66
CA SER A 315 -62.04 56.89 8.99
C SER A 315 -60.98 56.15 9.81
N THR A 316 -60.97 54.81 9.73
CA THR A 316 -59.95 53.96 10.37
C THR A 316 -58.61 54.01 9.64
N CYS A 317 -58.62 54.14 8.31
CA CYS A 317 -57.40 54.25 7.50
C CYS A 317 -56.61 55.54 7.80
N LYS A 318 -57.30 56.70 7.80
CA LYS A 318 -56.65 58.00 8.05
C LYS A 318 -56.13 58.14 9.48
N LYS A 319 -56.83 57.58 10.48
CA LYS A 319 -56.40 57.56 11.89
C LYS A 319 -55.07 56.82 12.11
N LYS A 320 -54.65 55.97 11.18
CA LYS A 320 -53.40 55.20 11.23
C LYS A 320 -52.31 55.76 10.32
N ASN A 321 -52.44 57.00 9.86
CA ASN A 321 -51.49 57.70 8.98
C ASN A 321 -51.27 57.04 7.60
N CYS A 322 -52.22 56.22 7.15
CA CYS A 322 -52.23 55.61 5.83
C CYS A 322 -53.03 56.49 4.83
N LYS A 323 -52.83 56.28 3.52
CA LYS A 323 -53.57 56.98 2.46
C LYS A 323 -54.78 56.17 2.04
N TRP A 324 -55.97 56.77 2.08
CA TRP A 324 -57.20 56.18 1.54
C TRP A 324 -57.40 56.57 0.08
N GLU A 325 -57.62 55.58 -0.78
CA GLU A 325 -57.94 55.75 -2.19
C GLU A 325 -59.28 55.04 -2.48
N GLY A 326 -60.38 55.80 -2.51
CA GLY A 326 -61.73 55.26 -2.68
C GLY A 326 -62.75 56.32 -3.05
N GLU A 327 -63.84 55.90 -3.68
CA GLU A 327 -64.92 56.77 -4.14
C GLU A 327 -65.81 57.28 -3.00
N ASN A 328 -65.90 56.54 -1.88
CA ASN A 328 -66.63 56.96 -0.68
C ASN A 328 -66.02 56.38 0.61
N GLU A 329 -66.69 56.57 1.75
CA GLU A 329 -66.16 56.25 3.09
C GLU A 329 -65.99 54.75 3.36
N THR A 330 -66.67 53.87 2.61
CA THR A 330 -66.69 52.41 2.82
C THR A 330 -66.28 51.60 1.60
N LYS A 331 -66.19 52.21 0.41
CA LYS A 331 -65.66 51.59 -0.82
C LYS A 331 -64.39 52.30 -1.27
N GLY A 332 -63.26 51.73 -0.87
CA GLY A 332 -61.92 52.21 -1.19
C GLY A 332 -60.85 51.28 -0.62
N THR A 333 -59.60 51.60 -0.92
CA THR A 333 -58.44 50.82 -0.46
C THR A 333 -57.49 51.70 0.36
N CYS A 334 -57.03 51.19 1.50
CA CYS A 334 -56.08 51.87 2.38
C CYS A 334 -54.65 51.41 2.10
N LYS A 335 -53.75 52.32 1.72
CA LYS A 335 -52.36 52.00 1.37
C LYS A 335 -51.33 52.80 2.18
N PRO A 336 -50.12 52.27 2.40
CA PRO A 336 -49.01 53.02 2.96
C PRO A 336 -48.62 54.19 2.05
N LYS A 337 -48.18 55.32 2.60
CA LYS A 337 -47.61 56.41 1.78
C LYS A 337 -46.18 56.03 1.37
N GLY A 338 -45.92 55.89 0.06
CA GLY A 338 -44.61 55.51 -0.45
C GLY A 338 -43.56 56.63 -0.32
N GLY A 339 -42.34 56.28 0.10
CA GLY A 339 -41.16 57.15 0.15
C GLY A 339 -40.35 57.15 -1.15
N GLU A 340 -39.74 58.30 -1.48
CA GLU A 340 -39.00 58.58 -2.71
C GLU A 340 -37.55 58.05 -2.75
N LYS A 341 -37.12 57.64 -3.97
CA LYS A 341 -35.79 57.75 -4.63
C LYS A 341 -34.49 57.41 -3.87
N GLN A 342 -33.68 56.52 -4.46
CA GLN A 342 -32.43 56.91 -5.15
C GLN A 342 -31.79 55.80 -6.02
N THR A 343 -31.38 56.22 -7.22
CA THR A 343 -30.76 55.50 -8.35
C THR A 343 -29.22 55.57 -8.28
N LYS A 344 -28.48 54.63 -8.92
CA LYS A 344 -27.26 54.89 -9.74
C LYS A 344 -26.69 53.61 -10.42
N THR A 345 -25.75 53.82 -11.36
CA THR A 345 -25.60 53.15 -12.67
C THR A 345 -24.18 52.58 -12.93
N ALA A 346 -24.13 51.50 -13.75
CA ALA A 346 -23.15 50.91 -14.73
C ALA A 346 -21.60 51.14 -14.81
N GLY A 347 -20.93 50.08 -15.35
CA GLY A 347 -19.82 50.07 -16.37
C GLY A 347 -18.38 49.89 -15.86
N ALA A 348 -17.35 49.36 -16.55
CA ALA A 348 -17.08 48.55 -17.76
C ALA A 348 -15.53 48.30 -17.87
N GLN A 349 -15.08 47.21 -18.53
CA GLN A 349 -13.80 46.94 -19.28
C GLN A 349 -12.40 47.32 -18.68
N GLY A 350 -11.24 46.69 -18.97
CA GLY A 350 -10.80 45.60 -19.86
C GLY A 350 -9.24 45.47 -19.90
N ALA A 351 -8.73 44.48 -20.66
CA ALA A 351 -7.41 44.32 -21.33
C ALA A 351 -6.12 44.07 -20.47
N GLU A 352 -5.47 42.89 -20.60
CA GLU A 352 -4.27 42.53 -21.43
C GLU A 352 -2.93 43.05 -20.84
N THR A 353 -1.78 42.37 -20.81
CA THR A 353 -1.07 41.64 -21.89
C THR A 353 0.16 40.87 -21.34
N GLU A 354 0.53 39.76 -22.00
CA GLU A 354 1.87 39.18 -22.35
C GLU A 354 3.12 39.45 -21.48
N GLY A 355 3.91 38.44 -21.11
CA GLY A 355 4.94 37.69 -21.89
C GLY A 355 6.20 37.57 -20.98
N LYS A 356 7.19 36.67 -21.08
CA LYS A 356 7.70 35.78 -22.13
C LYS A 356 8.75 34.82 -21.51
N ASP A 357 8.89 33.65 -22.13
CA ASP A 357 9.97 32.63 -22.16
C ASP A 357 11.28 32.81 -21.36
N ASP A 358 11.80 31.72 -20.75
CA ASP A 358 13.02 31.09 -21.29
C ASP A 358 13.35 29.68 -20.75
N LYS A 359 14.00 28.89 -21.62
CA LYS A 359 14.47 27.50 -21.46
C LYS A 359 15.58 27.34 -20.40
N THR A 360 15.66 26.19 -19.73
CA THR A 360 16.83 25.26 -19.88
C THR A 360 16.64 23.89 -19.21
N ASN A 361 17.19 22.88 -19.91
CA ASN A 361 17.34 21.49 -19.50
C ASN A 361 18.32 21.33 -18.33
N THR A 362 18.04 20.40 -17.40
CA THR A 362 19.09 19.59 -16.77
C THR A 362 18.58 18.19 -16.44
N ASN A 363 19.23 17.21 -17.07
CA ASN A 363 19.28 15.82 -16.66
C ASN A 363 20.03 15.72 -15.32
N THR A 364 19.48 15.05 -14.31
CA THR A 364 20.28 14.32 -13.31
C THR A 364 19.38 13.33 -12.56
N THR A 365 19.37 12.09 -13.05
CA THR A 365 18.92 10.93 -12.28
C THR A 365 20.01 10.62 -11.25
N ALA A 366 19.83 11.10 -10.02
CA ALA A 366 20.63 10.70 -8.88
C ALA A 366 19.83 9.72 -8.02
N SER A 367 20.21 8.45 -8.13
CA SER A 367 19.85 7.39 -7.19
C SER A 367 20.15 7.81 -5.76
N ASN A 368 19.14 7.85 -4.90
CA ASN A 368 19.34 7.70 -3.47
C ASN A 368 18.41 6.59 -2.99
N SER A 369 19.02 5.46 -2.65
CA SER A 369 18.52 4.43 -1.77
C SER A 369 18.05 5.06 -0.46
N VAL A 370 16.78 5.45 -0.39
CA VAL A 370 16.12 5.79 0.87
C VAL A 370 15.78 4.47 1.55
N VAL A 371 16.68 4.05 2.42
CA VAL A 371 16.36 3.14 3.51
C VAL A 371 15.12 3.73 4.21
N ILE A 372 14.01 3.00 4.18
CA ILE A 372 12.72 3.40 4.76
C ILE A 372 12.82 3.24 6.29
N HIS A 373 13.68 4.05 6.92
CA HIS A 373 13.61 4.38 8.35
C HIS A 373 12.85 5.69 8.58
N LYS A 374 12.41 6.38 7.52
CA LYS A 374 11.69 7.65 7.61
C LYS A 374 10.17 7.52 7.81
N ALA A 375 9.57 6.37 7.50
CA ALA A 375 8.13 6.17 7.69
C ALA A 375 7.71 6.15 9.18
N PRO A 376 8.46 5.51 10.12
CA PRO A 376 8.19 5.61 11.55
C PRO A 376 8.37 7.03 12.10
N LEU A 377 9.35 7.77 11.58
CA LEU A 377 9.63 9.16 11.98
C LEU A 377 8.56 10.13 11.49
N LEU A 378 8.08 9.98 10.26
CA LEU A 378 6.94 10.75 9.76
C LEU A 378 5.67 10.40 10.54
N LEU A 379 5.41 9.12 10.82
CA LEU A 379 4.26 8.73 11.64
C LEU A 379 4.35 9.31 13.06
N ALA A 380 5.54 9.33 13.68
CA ALA A 380 5.76 9.94 14.99
C ALA A 380 5.54 11.47 14.95
N VAL A 381 6.06 12.16 13.94
CA VAL A 381 5.84 13.60 13.74
C VAL A 381 4.36 13.89 13.46
N PHE A 382 3.67 13.05 12.69
CA PHE A 382 2.24 13.17 12.43
C PHE A 382 1.39 12.86 13.67
N VAL A 383 1.77 11.89 14.50
CA VAL A 383 1.14 11.62 15.80
C VAL A 383 1.34 12.80 16.75
N SER A 384 2.52 13.44 16.75
CA SER A 384 2.74 14.69 17.49
C SER A 384 1.86 15.83 16.99
N ILE A 385 1.67 15.97 15.66
CA ILE A 385 0.76 16.96 15.07
C ILE A 385 -0.71 16.63 15.38
N ILE A 386 -1.13 15.36 15.33
CA ILE A 386 -2.49 14.93 15.71
C ILE A 386 -2.75 15.18 17.19
N ASN A 387 -1.75 14.91 18.05
CA ASN A 387 -1.86 15.19 19.48
C ASN A 387 -1.87 16.70 19.76
N PHE A 388 -1.16 17.51 18.95
CA PHE A 388 -1.23 18.96 18.99
C PHE A 388 -2.65 19.50 18.73
N LEU A 389 -3.34 18.89 17.78
CA LEU A 389 -4.70 19.26 17.38
C LEU A 389 -5.73 18.85 18.45
N LYS A 390 -5.49 17.75 19.18
CA LYS A 390 -6.34 17.33 20.31
C LYS A 390 -6.25 18.29 21.52
N ILE A 391 -5.12 18.98 21.70
CA ILE A 391 -4.87 19.93 22.80
C ILE A 391 -5.64 21.24 22.63
N SER A 392 -5.76 21.73 21.40
CA SER A 392 -6.53 22.94 21.08
C SER A 392 -8.04 22.73 21.20
N ALA A 393 -8.49 21.47 21.43
CA ALA A 393 -9.88 21.09 21.65
C ALA A 393 -10.39 21.19 23.10
N GLN A 394 -9.51 21.41 24.08
CA GLN A 394 -9.90 21.37 25.50
C GLN A 394 -9.57 22.65 26.31
N PHE A 395 -9.04 23.71 25.68
CA PHE A 395 -8.71 25.00 26.32
C PHE A 395 -9.47 26.20 25.78
#